data_AF-A0AAD1VX36-F1
#
_entry.id   AF-A0AAD1VX36-F1
#
_cell.length_a   1.000
_cell.length_b   1.000
_cell.length_c   1.000
_cell.angle_alpha   90.00
_cell.angle_beta   90.00
_cell.angle_gamma   90.00
#
_symmetry.space_group_name_H-M   'P 1'
#
loop_
_entity.id
_entity.type
_entity.pdbx_description
1 polymer ?
#
loop_
_entity_poly.entity_id
_entity_poly.type
_entity_poly.pdbx_seq_one_letter_code
_entity_poly.pdbx_strand_id
1 'polypeptide(L)'
;MGGGKKREQTPSVATLFRTPTTSQRPTDSQPIEEDDSGPEDTIPSSDPTAPLTIGVLRGMLCEETADFKTHVAAEITKQLEGLKTEMATLASRTEQAESRISKITSTTQEHAQDIAYFHGKIAALEDGMEDLNNRSQRNNIRIRGLPETITQEQLLPTLKAIFQEMAPDLTPIGGGGDHGDLDMGRAGPA
;
A
#
# COMPACT_ATOMS: atom_id res chain seq x y z
N MET A 1 -0.02 -36.81 23.79
CA MET A 1 -0.11 -35.41 24.25
C MET A 1 1.11 -34.67 23.73
N GLY A 2 0.93 -33.63 22.92
CA GLY A 2 2.05 -32.89 22.33
C GLY A 2 1.58 -31.86 21.31
N GLY A 3 0.79 -30.89 21.75
CA GLY A 3 0.29 -29.81 20.91
C GLY A 3 1.35 -28.73 20.70
N GLY A 4 1.89 -28.65 19.48
CA GLY A 4 2.76 -27.57 19.03
C GLY A 4 1.93 -26.33 18.65
N LYS A 5 2.05 -25.28 19.45
CA LYS A 5 1.47 -23.96 19.17
C LYS A 5 2.29 -23.25 18.10
N LYS A 6 1.69 -22.99 16.93
CA LYS A 6 2.26 -22.10 15.89
C LYS A 6 2.19 -20.66 16.40
N ARG A 7 3.33 -19.98 16.41
CA ARG A 7 3.44 -18.54 16.67
C ARG A 7 3.12 -17.79 15.38
N GLU A 8 2.08 -16.96 15.41
CA GLU A 8 1.81 -15.96 14.38
C GLU A 8 2.86 -14.86 14.49
N GLN A 9 3.51 -14.57 13.36
CA GLN A 9 4.55 -13.57 13.23
C GLN A 9 3.93 -12.42 12.43
N THR A 10 3.53 -11.36 13.12
CA THR A 10 3.03 -10.13 12.50
C THR A 10 4.21 -9.34 11.89
N PRO A 11 4.15 -8.88 10.64
CA PRO A 11 5.19 -8.03 10.08
C PRO A 11 5.13 -6.61 10.69
N SER A 12 6.29 -6.17 11.18
CA SER A 12 6.54 -4.83 11.71
C SER A 12 6.48 -3.79 10.60
N VAL A 13 5.62 -2.77 10.73
CA VAL A 13 5.40 -1.69 9.76
C VAL A 13 6.40 -0.53 9.92
N ALA A 14 7.48 -0.74 10.69
CA ALA A 14 8.40 0.32 11.08
C ALA A 14 9.60 0.44 10.12
N THR A 15 9.40 0.75 8.83
CA THR A 15 10.53 1.21 7.98
C THR A 15 10.11 1.98 6.72
N LEU A 16 9.07 2.82 6.77
CA LEU A 16 8.62 3.61 5.61
C LEU A 16 8.74 5.13 5.81
N PHE A 17 9.88 5.60 6.33
CA PHE A 17 10.28 7.00 6.22
C PHE A 17 11.74 7.09 5.77
N ARG A 18 11.97 6.95 4.46
CA ARG A 18 13.18 7.42 3.80
C ARG A 18 12.86 8.76 3.14
N THR A 19 13.30 9.84 3.75
CA THR A 19 13.31 11.18 3.15
C THR A 19 14.33 11.24 2.00
N PRO A 20 14.03 11.91 0.89
CA PRO A 20 15.00 12.12 -0.18
C PRO A 20 16.03 13.17 0.24
N THR A 21 17.30 12.77 0.27
CA THR A 21 18.47 13.66 0.35
C THR A 21 18.62 14.37 -0.99
N THR A 22 18.13 15.61 -1.09
CA THR A 22 18.50 16.56 -2.14
C THR A 22 19.43 17.58 -1.53
N SER A 23 20.73 17.35 -1.67
CA SER A 23 21.80 18.29 -1.34
C SER A 23 22.63 18.52 -2.60
N GLN A 24 22.32 19.60 -3.31
CA GLN A 24 23.19 20.24 -4.30
C GLN A 24 23.50 21.64 -3.74
N ARG A 25 24.74 21.92 -3.31
CA ARG A 25 25.87 22.50 -4.09
C ARG A 25 25.90 24.05 -3.92
N PRO A 26 26.97 24.75 -4.33
CA PRO A 26 28.30 24.91 -3.74
C PRO A 26 28.45 26.26 -3.00
N THR A 27 29.35 26.35 -2.02
CA THR A 27 29.90 27.63 -1.57
C THR A 27 31.16 27.92 -2.39
N ASP A 28 31.01 28.81 -3.35
CA ASP A 28 32.10 29.37 -4.14
C ASP A 28 32.83 30.41 -3.30
N SER A 29 34.13 30.19 -3.12
CA SER A 29 35.05 31.09 -2.45
C SER A 29 35.65 32.02 -3.50
N GLN A 30 35.36 33.32 -3.41
CA GLN A 30 36.06 34.35 -4.16
C GLN A 30 36.41 35.54 -3.24
N PRO A 31 37.48 36.28 -3.58
CA PRO A 31 38.37 36.93 -2.63
C PRO A 31 37.97 38.37 -2.31
N ILE A 32 38.45 38.83 -1.16
CA ILE A 32 38.51 40.23 -0.75
C ILE A 32 39.51 40.92 -1.67
N GLU A 33 39.02 41.79 -2.56
CA GLU A 33 39.84 42.79 -3.24
C GLU A 33 39.57 44.13 -2.55
N GLU A 34 40.65 44.68 -2.01
CA GLU A 34 40.77 46.00 -1.43
C GLU A 34 40.69 47.03 -2.56
N ASP A 35 39.65 47.87 -2.56
CA ASP A 35 39.62 49.05 -3.41
C ASP A 35 39.82 50.29 -2.54
N ASP A 36 41.10 50.66 -2.48
CA ASP A 36 41.64 51.94 -2.05
C ASP A 36 41.25 53.00 -3.08
N SER A 37 40.24 53.81 -2.75
CA SER A 37 39.90 55.02 -3.49
C SER A 37 39.20 56.00 -2.57
N GLY A 38 40.00 56.83 -1.90
CA GLY A 38 39.51 58.04 -1.24
C GLY A 38 38.97 59.05 -2.25
N PRO A 39 37.95 59.82 -1.85
CA PRO A 39 37.82 61.21 -2.26
C PRO A 39 38.21 62.11 -1.08
N GLU A 40 39.10 63.06 -1.36
CA GLU A 40 39.37 64.22 -0.54
C GLU A 40 38.10 65.04 -0.32
N ASP A 41 37.42 64.84 0.81
CA ASP A 41 36.40 65.77 1.29
C ASP A 41 36.97 66.68 2.38
N THR A 42 37.57 67.76 1.90
CA THR A 42 37.41 69.14 2.39
C THR A 42 36.62 69.22 3.71
N ILE A 43 37.32 69.31 4.83
CA ILE A 43 36.75 69.62 6.14
C ILE A 43 36.14 71.03 6.06
N PRO A 44 34.81 71.22 6.12
CA PRO A 44 34.26 72.52 6.43
C PRO A 44 34.49 72.73 7.94
N SER A 45 35.53 73.50 8.25
CA SER A 45 35.73 74.14 9.55
C SER A 45 34.42 74.85 9.95
N SER A 46 33.61 74.16 10.75
CA SER A 46 32.39 74.69 11.34
C SER A 46 32.66 74.92 12.83
N ASP A 47 32.59 76.20 13.19
CA ASP A 47 32.74 76.73 14.54
C ASP A 47 31.99 75.90 15.60
N PRO A 48 32.66 75.44 16.68
CA PRO A 48 31.99 74.70 17.74
C PRO A 48 31.41 75.69 18.76
N THR A 49 30.43 76.54 18.40
CA THR A 49 29.74 77.37 19.41
C THR A 49 28.34 77.86 19.02
N ALA A 50 27.55 77.08 18.30
CA ALA A 50 26.11 77.28 18.29
C ALA A 50 25.50 76.50 19.47
N PRO A 51 24.80 77.14 20.43
CA PRO A 51 24.11 76.39 21.48
C PRO A 51 23.04 75.53 20.84
N LEU A 52 23.16 74.20 20.97
CA LEU A 52 22.11 73.24 20.62
C LEU A 52 20.83 73.69 21.32
N THR A 53 19.92 74.30 20.56
CA THR A 53 18.64 74.73 21.12
C THR A 53 17.77 73.50 21.35
N ILE A 54 16.96 73.55 22.40
CA ILE A 54 16.00 72.50 22.75
C ILE A 54 15.10 72.13 21.55
N GLY A 55 14.84 73.06 20.64
CA GLY A 55 14.08 72.83 19.41
C GLY A 55 14.77 71.87 18.43
N VAL A 56 16.10 71.97 18.25
CA VAL A 56 16.86 71.09 17.35
C VAL A 56 16.91 69.67 17.88
N LEU A 57 17.17 69.49 19.19
CA LEU A 57 17.15 68.17 19.83
C LEU A 57 15.77 67.51 19.77
N ARG A 58 14.70 68.30 19.92
CA ARG A 58 13.32 67.80 19.73
C ARG A 58 13.06 67.39 18.29
N GLY A 59 13.55 68.14 17.30
CA GLY A 59 13.45 67.80 15.89
C GLY A 59 14.10 66.46 15.57
N MET A 60 15.34 66.27 16.01
CA MET A 60 16.09 65.02 15.81
C MET A 60 15.41 63.81 16.47
N LEU A 61 14.92 63.97 17.71
CA LEU A 61 14.20 62.89 18.41
C LEU A 61 12.88 62.53 17.72
N CYS A 62 12.16 63.53 17.21
CA CYS A 62 10.93 63.31 16.44
C CYS A 62 11.20 62.58 15.12
N GLU A 63 12.31 62.89 14.45
CA GLU A 63 12.74 62.22 13.22
C GLU A 63 13.14 60.77 13.49
N GLU A 64 14.00 60.52 14.48
CA GLU A 64 14.43 59.17 14.86
C GLU A 64 13.26 58.29 15.31
N THR A 65 12.30 58.84 16.06
CA THR A 65 11.08 58.10 16.45
C THR A 65 10.14 57.83 15.28
N ALA A 66 10.10 58.70 14.27
CA ALA A 66 9.35 58.46 13.04
C ALA A 66 9.99 57.34 12.21
N ASP A 67 11.32 57.36 12.06
CA ASP A 67 12.08 56.34 11.35
C ASP A 67 12.00 54.97 12.04
N PHE A 68 12.14 54.94 13.36
CA PHE A 68 11.95 53.70 14.13
C PHE A 68 10.55 53.13 13.92
N LYS A 69 9.52 53.99 13.97
CA LYS A 69 8.12 53.55 13.77
C LYS A 69 7.90 53.01 12.37
N THR A 70 8.42 53.66 11.33
CA THR A 70 8.28 53.19 9.94
C THR A 70 9.05 51.88 9.74
N HIS A 71 10.24 51.74 10.30
CA HIS A 71 11.02 50.52 10.24
C HIS A 71 10.31 49.33 10.92
N VAL A 72 9.81 49.52 12.15
CA VAL A 72 9.04 48.49 12.86
C VAL A 72 7.76 48.13 12.10
N ALA A 73 7.03 49.11 11.56
CA ALA A 73 5.85 48.85 10.76
C ALA A 73 6.16 48.06 9.48
N ALA A 74 7.27 48.38 8.81
CA ALA A 74 7.72 47.67 7.62
C ALA A 74 8.10 46.21 7.93
N GLU A 75 8.85 45.98 9.00
CA GLU A 75 9.27 44.62 9.39
C GLU A 75 8.07 43.76 9.82
N ILE A 76 7.12 44.33 10.60
CA ILE A 76 5.87 43.64 10.95
C ILE A 76 5.08 43.29 9.70
N THR A 77 4.97 44.21 8.74
CA THR A 77 4.23 43.98 7.49
C THR A 77 4.87 42.86 6.69
N LYS A 78 6.20 42.88 6.56
CA LYS A 78 6.97 41.84 5.88
C LYS A 78 6.80 40.46 6.54
N GLN A 79 6.86 40.40 7.86
CA GLN A 79 6.63 39.14 8.59
C GLN A 79 5.19 38.64 8.40
N LEU A 80 4.21 39.54 8.43
CA LEU A 80 2.81 39.19 8.20
C LEU A 80 2.56 38.65 6.78
N GLU A 81 3.19 39.25 5.78
CA GLU A 81 3.16 38.76 4.40
C GLU A 81 3.81 37.38 4.30
N GLY A 82 4.97 37.17 4.94
CA GLY A 82 5.63 35.87 5.04
C GLY A 82 4.70 34.80 5.63
N LEU A 83 4.12 35.07 6.79
CA LEU A 83 3.16 34.16 7.44
C LEU A 83 1.93 33.87 6.56
N LYS A 84 1.42 34.86 5.83
CA LYS A 84 0.30 34.67 4.90
C LYS A 84 0.68 33.73 3.75
N THR A 85 1.88 33.85 3.20
CA THR A 85 2.36 32.96 2.13
C THR A 85 2.57 31.52 2.63
N GLU A 86 3.12 31.36 3.84
CA GLU A 86 3.28 30.05 4.47
C GLU A 86 1.93 29.40 4.76
N MET A 87 0.97 30.16 5.29
CA MET A 87 -0.39 29.68 5.56
C MET A 87 -1.08 29.23 4.26
N ALA A 88 -0.96 29.99 3.18
CA ALA A 88 -1.51 29.60 1.87
C ALA A 88 -0.86 28.32 1.33
N THR A 89 0.47 28.19 1.50
CA THR A 89 1.22 26.99 1.10
C THR A 89 0.80 25.77 1.91
N LEU A 90 0.62 25.92 3.22
CA LEU A 90 0.15 24.86 4.11
C LEU A 90 -1.28 24.45 3.74
N ALA A 91 -2.18 25.40 3.50
CA ALA A 91 -3.54 25.11 3.06
C ALA A 91 -3.55 24.26 1.77
N SER A 92 -2.78 24.68 0.75
CA SER A 92 -2.66 23.92 -0.50
C SER A 92 -2.10 22.51 -0.31
N ARG A 93 -1.07 22.36 0.55
CA ARG A 93 -0.49 21.04 0.86
C ARG A 93 -1.49 20.14 1.58
N THR A 94 -2.29 20.70 2.48
CA THR A 94 -3.34 19.98 3.20
C THR A 94 -4.43 19.50 2.25
N GLU A 95 -4.93 20.36 1.36
CA GLU A 95 -5.92 19.97 0.35
C GLU A 95 -5.41 18.85 -0.57
N GLN A 96 -4.14 18.92 -0.99
CA GLN A 96 -3.52 17.87 -1.79
C GLN A 96 -3.40 16.54 -1.00
N ALA A 97 -3.05 16.61 0.28
CA ALA A 97 -2.97 15.45 1.15
C ALA A 97 -4.36 14.80 1.34
N GLU A 98 -5.39 15.61 1.61
CA GLU A 98 -6.78 15.15 1.74
C GLU A 98 -7.30 14.51 0.45
N SER A 99 -6.99 15.10 -0.71
CA SER A 99 -7.32 14.52 -2.02
C SER A 99 -6.64 13.16 -2.23
N ARG A 100 -5.37 13.04 -1.86
CA ARG A 100 -4.62 11.77 -1.94
C ARG A 100 -5.20 10.71 -1.00
N ILE A 101 -5.52 11.10 0.25
CA ILE A 101 -6.14 10.20 1.22
C ILE A 101 -7.48 9.71 0.69
N SER A 102 -8.33 10.60 0.19
CA SER A 102 -9.64 10.23 -0.36
C SER A 102 -9.52 9.21 -1.49
N LYS A 103 -8.57 9.40 -2.41
CA LYS A 103 -8.28 8.44 -3.49
C LYS A 103 -7.83 7.09 -2.95
N ILE A 104 -6.87 7.09 -2.03
CA ILE A 104 -6.35 5.86 -1.41
C ILE A 104 -7.46 5.10 -0.67
N THR A 105 -8.31 5.80 0.07
CA THR A 105 -9.45 5.20 0.77
C THR A 105 -10.41 4.54 -0.22
N SER A 106 -10.75 5.24 -1.31
CA SER A 106 -11.61 4.69 -2.36
C SER A 106 -11.03 3.44 -3.02
N THR A 107 -9.75 3.49 -3.43
CA THR A 107 -9.09 2.33 -4.07
C THR A 107 -8.93 1.16 -3.11
N THR A 108 -8.67 1.44 -1.83
CA THR A 108 -8.56 0.40 -0.80
C THR A 108 -9.91 -0.31 -0.60
N GLN A 109 -11.01 0.44 -0.62
CA GLN A 109 -12.35 -0.11 -0.51
C GLN A 109 -12.71 -0.97 -1.73
N GLU A 110 -12.37 -0.51 -2.94
CA GLU A 110 -12.55 -1.28 -4.18
C GLU A 110 -11.77 -2.60 -4.12
N HIS A 111 -10.47 -2.56 -3.77
CA HIS A 111 -9.67 -3.77 -3.63
C HIS A 111 -10.19 -4.72 -2.55
N ALA A 112 -10.73 -4.21 -1.44
CA ALA A 112 -11.34 -5.05 -0.42
C ALA A 112 -12.58 -5.80 -0.95
N GLN A 113 -13.38 -5.16 -1.81
CA GLN A 113 -14.53 -5.79 -2.46
C GLN A 113 -14.07 -6.85 -3.47
N ASP A 114 -13.06 -6.55 -4.28
CA ASP A 114 -12.49 -7.50 -5.23
C ASP A 114 -11.93 -8.75 -4.54
N ILE A 115 -11.19 -8.57 -3.43
CA ILE A 115 -10.66 -9.68 -2.63
C ILE A 115 -11.80 -10.55 -2.10
N ALA A 116 -12.86 -9.95 -1.55
CA ALA A 116 -14.01 -10.70 -1.07
C ALA A 116 -14.70 -11.48 -2.20
N TYR A 117 -14.83 -10.87 -3.38
CA TYR A 117 -15.37 -11.52 -4.56
C TYR A 117 -14.53 -12.71 -5.02
N PHE A 118 -13.21 -12.55 -5.11
CA PHE A 118 -12.31 -13.62 -5.52
C PHE A 118 -12.24 -14.74 -4.48
N HIS A 119 -12.26 -14.45 -3.19
CA HIS A 119 -12.37 -15.48 -2.16
C HIS A 119 -13.66 -16.29 -2.30
N GLY A 120 -14.80 -15.63 -2.57
CA GLY A 120 -16.06 -16.33 -2.83
C GLY A 120 -15.98 -17.26 -4.05
N LYS A 121 -15.33 -16.82 -5.12
CA LYS A 121 -15.08 -17.66 -6.31
C LYS A 121 -14.18 -18.84 -6.01
N ILE A 122 -13.11 -18.64 -5.25
CA ILE A 122 -12.18 -19.72 -4.88
C ILE A 122 -12.92 -20.78 -4.08
N ALA A 123 -13.68 -20.38 -3.04
CA ALA A 123 -14.47 -21.31 -2.25
C ALA A 123 -15.46 -22.12 -3.11
N ALA A 124 -16.18 -21.47 -4.01
CA ALA A 124 -17.11 -22.17 -4.91
C ALA A 124 -16.40 -23.16 -5.86
N LEU A 125 -15.18 -22.83 -6.32
CA LEU A 125 -14.38 -23.73 -7.14
C LEU A 125 -13.84 -24.92 -6.34
N GLU A 126 -13.41 -24.69 -5.10
CA GLU A 126 -12.96 -25.75 -4.18
C GLU A 126 -14.10 -26.73 -3.88
N ASP A 127 -15.29 -26.24 -3.56
CA ASP A 127 -16.50 -27.05 -3.36
C ASP A 127 -16.83 -27.89 -4.61
N GLY A 128 -16.75 -27.26 -5.80
CA GLY A 128 -16.98 -27.94 -7.07
C GLY A 128 -15.94 -29.03 -7.36
N MET A 129 -14.67 -28.78 -7.04
CA MET A 129 -13.61 -29.78 -7.17
C MET A 129 -13.81 -30.95 -6.21
N GLU A 130 -14.24 -30.69 -4.98
CA GLU A 130 -14.55 -31.73 -4.00
C GLU A 130 -15.72 -32.61 -4.47
N ASP A 131 -16.82 -32.02 -4.96
CA ASP A 131 -17.96 -32.78 -5.50
C ASP A 131 -17.54 -33.66 -6.68
N LEU A 132 -16.77 -33.11 -7.62
CA LEU A 132 -16.26 -33.88 -8.77
C LEU A 132 -15.35 -35.03 -8.34
N ASN A 133 -14.46 -34.79 -7.38
CA ASN A 133 -13.59 -35.82 -6.85
C ASN A 133 -14.40 -36.93 -6.14
N ASN A 134 -15.38 -36.55 -5.33
CA ASN A 134 -16.26 -37.49 -4.65
C ASN A 134 -17.09 -38.33 -5.64
N ARG A 135 -17.62 -37.72 -6.70
CA ARG A 135 -18.34 -38.43 -7.76
C ARG A 135 -17.43 -39.39 -8.53
N SER A 136 -16.21 -38.95 -8.85
CA SER A 136 -15.22 -39.78 -9.54
C SER A 136 -14.79 -41.00 -8.71
N GLN A 137 -14.72 -40.85 -7.39
CA GLN A 137 -14.31 -41.93 -6.49
C GLN A 137 -15.46 -42.76 -5.91
N ARG A 138 -16.72 -42.39 -6.13
CA ARG A 138 -17.90 -43.04 -5.51
C ARG A 138 -17.95 -44.57 -5.71
N ASN A 139 -17.48 -45.06 -6.84
CA ASN A 139 -17.49 -46.49 -7.17
C ASN A 139 -16.12 -47.17 -6.96
N ASN A 140 -15.12 -46.44 -6.44
CA ASN A 140 -13.79 -46.97 -6.21
C ASN A 140 -13.68 -47.47 -4.78
N ILE A 141 -13.29 -48.74 -4.61
CA ILE A 141 -13.04 -49.34 -3.30
C ILE A 141 -11.53 -49.43 -3.11
N ARG A 142 -11.02 -48.93 -1.97
CA ARG A 142 -9.61 -49.03 -1.60
C ARG A 142 -9.42 -50.17 -0.61
N ILE A 143 -8.75 -51.24 -1.06
CA ILE A 143 -8.44 -52.41 -0.25
C ILE A 143 -7.02 -52.26 0.30
N ARG A 144 -6.83 -52.41 1.61
CA ARG A 144 -5.54 -52.28 2.30
C ARG A 144 -5.16 -53.60 2.96
N GLY A 145 -3.86 -53.86 3.09
CA GLY A 145 -3.36 -55.06 3.78
C GLY A 145 -3.23 -56.30 2.89
N LEU A 146 -3.31 -56.15 1.56
CA LEU A 146 -2.97 -57.24 0.65
C LEU A 146 -1.45 -57.47 0.66
N PRO A 147 -0.98 -58.73 0.78
CA PRO A 147 0.44 -59.03 0.72
C PRO A 147 1.01 -58.73 -0.67
N GLU A 148 2.20 -58.12 -0.71
CA GLU A 148 2.88 -57.70 -1.95
C GLU A 148 3.30 -58.87 -2.85
N THR A 149 3.26 -60.09 -2.34
CA THR A 149 3.59 -61.32 -3.08
C THR A 149 2.53 -61.70 -4.13
N ILE A 150 1.33 -61.12 -4.07
CA ILE A 150 0.26 -61.39 -5.01
C ILE A 150 0.55 -60.68 -6.34
N THR A 151 0.68 -61.44 -7.42
CA THR A 151 0.85 -60.87 -8.76
C THR A 151 -0.46 -60.30 -9.31
N GLN A 152 -0.38 -59.42 -10.31
CA GLN A 152 -1.55 -58.78 -10.89
C GLN A 152 -2.57 -59.79 -11.47
N GLU A 153 -2.09 -60.92 -11.99
CA GLU A 153 -2.93 -62.01 -12.50
C GLU A 153 -3.74 -62.71 -11.38
N GLN A 154 -3.18 -62.75 -10.17
CA GLN A 154 -3.78 -63.40 -8.99
C GLN A 154 -4.67 -62.46 -8.17
N LEU A 155 -4.64 -61.15 -8.45
CA LEU A 155 -5.38 -60.15 -7.70
C LEU A 155 -6.89 -60.37 -7.77
N LEU A 156 -7.46 -60.52 -8.97
CA LEU A 156 -8.89 -60.72 -9.18
C LEU A 156 -9.43 -61.99 -8.49
N PRO A 157 -8.81 -63.17 -8.66
CA PRO A 157 -9.19 -64.39 -7.96
C PRO A 157 -9.15 -64.23 -6.44
N THR A 158 -8.10 -63.61 -5.90
CA THR A 158 -7.95 -63.40 -4.46
C THR A 158 -9.03 -62.47 -3.91
N LEU A 159 -9.33 -61.37 -4.62
CA LEU A 159 -10.40 -60.46 -4.26
C LEU A 159 -11.78 -61.14 -4.26
N LYS A 160 -12.07 -61.97 -5.28
CA LYS A 160 -13.33 -62.73 -5.33
C LYS A 160 -13.48 -63.66 -4.13
N ALA A 161 -12.42 -64.36 -3.74
CA ALA A 161 -12.44 -65.24 -2.57
C ALA A 161 -12.74 -64.46 -1.28
N ILE A 162 -12.06 -63.32 -1.06
CA ILE A 162 -12.29 -62.45 0.10
C ILE A 162 -13.74 -61.94 0.13
N PHE A 163 -14.27 -61.48 -0.99
CA PHE A 163 -15.64 -60.98 -1.06
C PHE A 163 -16.68 -62.09 -0.82
N GLN A 164 -16.46 -63.30 -1.34
CA GLN A 164 -17.34 -64.46 -1.10
C GLN A 164 -17.31 -64.92 0.37
N GLU A 165 -16.16 -64.81 1.03
CA GLU A 165 -16.02 -65.13 2.46
C GLU A 165 -16.71 -64.08 3.35
N MET A 166 -16.53 -62.79 3.06
CA MET A 166 -17.06 -61.71 3.90
C MET A 166 -18.53 -61.36 3.63
N ALA A 167 -19.01 -61.57 2.41
CA ALA A 167 -20.37 -61.22 1.99
C ALA A 167 -20.93 -62.28 1.05
N PRO A 168 -21.24 -63.49 1.57
CA PRO A 168 -21.72 -64.61 0.76
C PRO A 168 -23.05 -64.32 0.04
N ASP A 169 -23.84 -63.37 0.54
CA ASP A 169 -25.14 -62.98 -0.01
C ASP A 169 -25.04 -62.05 -1.23
N LEU A 170 -23.85 -61.49 -1.51
CA LEU A 170 -23.62 -60.72 -2.72
C LEU A 170 -23.47 -61.68 -3.90
N THR A 171 -24.61 -62.12 -4.44
CA THR A 171 -24.62 -62.84 -5.71
C THR A 171 -23.99 -61.96 -6.79
N PRO A 172 -23.05 -62.48 -7.61
CA PRO A 172 -22.50 -61.73 -8.72
C PRO A 172 -23.66 -61.39 -9.64
N ILE A 173 -23.93 -60.09 -9.84
CA ILE A 173 -24.88 -59.60 -10.84
C ILE A 173 -24.34 -60.08 -12.19
N GLY A 174 -24.86 -61.23 -12.64
CA GLY A 174 -24.52 -61.81 -13.92
C GLY A 174 -24.89 -60.84 -15.03
N GLY A 175 -24.02 -60.73 -16.03
CA GLY A 175 -24.22 -59.92 -17.24
C GLY A 175 -25.37 -60.45 -18.11
N GLY A 176 -26.60 -60.38 -17.61
CA GLY A 176 -27.85 -60.56 -18.35
C GLY A 176 -28.38 -59.21 -18.81
N GLY A 177 -27.56 -58.43 -19.50
CA GLY A 177 -28.02 -57.28 -20.27
C GLY A 177 -28.57 -57.80 -21.60
N ASP A 178 -29.79 -58.33 -21.57
CA ASP A 178 -30.64 -58.43 -22.75
C ASP A 178 -30.83 -57.01 -23.29
N HIS A 179 -30.00 -56.62 -24.25
CA HIS A 179 -30.17 -55.40 -25.03
C HIS A 179 -31.41 -55.61 -25.90
N GLY A 180 -32.57 -55.35 -25.29
CA GLY A 180 -33.78 -55.08 -26.05
C GLY A 180 -33.49 -53.92 -26.99
N ASP A 181 -33.47 -54.24 -28.29
CA ASP A 181 -33.59 -53.31 -29.41
C ASP A 181 -34.64 -52.25 -29.11
N LEU A 182 -34.20 -51.07 -28.68
CA LEU A 182 -34.99 -49.85 -28.77
C LEU A 182 -34.70 -49.24 -30.14
N ASP A 183 -35.43 -49.73 -31.13
CA ASP A 183 -35.61 -49.12 -32.43
C ASP A 183 -36.11 -47.68 -32.26
N MET A 184 -35.17 -46.74 -32.19
CA MET A 184 -35.44 -45.31 -32.22
C MET A 184 -35.61 -44.88 -33.68
N GLY A 185 -36.82 -45.12 -34.20
CA GLY A 185 -37.30 -44.62 -35.47
C GLY A 185 -36.97 -43.13 -35.65
N ARG A 186 -36.04 -42.88 -36.57
CA ARG A 186 -35.53 -41.55 -36.93
C ARG A 186 -36.55 -40.85 -37.82
N ALA A 187 -37.45 -40.06 -37.23
CA ALA A 187 -38.27 -39.11 -37.96
C ALA A 187 -37.38 -37.98 -38.50
N GLY A 188 -37.24 -37.89 -39.82
CA GLY A 188 -36.52 -36.81 -40.50
C GLY A 188 -37.35 -35.51 -40.56
N PRO A 189 -36.71 -34.33 -40.59
CA PRO A 189 -37.41 -33.08 -40.84
C PRO A 189 -37.58 -32.83 -42.35
N ALA A 190 -38.76 -32.32 -42.72
CA ALA A 190 -39.04 -31.60 -43.95
C ALA A 190 -38.86 -30.09 -43.71
#